data_AF-A0A3S0HFM9-F1
#
_entry.id   AF-A0A3S0HFM9-F1
#
_cell.length_a   1.000
_cell.length_b   1.000
_cell.length_c   1.000
_cell.angle_alpha   90.00
_cell.angle_beta   90.00
_cell.angle_gamma   90.00
#
_symmetry.space_group_name_H-M   'P 1'
#
loop_
_entity.id
_entity.type
_entity.pdbx_description
1 polymer ?
#
loop_
_entity_poly.entity_id
_entity_poly.type
_entity_poly.pdbx_seq_one_letter_code
_entity_poly.pdbx_strand_id
1 'polypeptide(L)' 'MKKLMSIIICCIFLSGCAGLGDYDIDLPGNYSVIRTSANEVTIAQKTEEGWWGEDLIPSKVVEVGWNNRFIYCK' A
#
# COMPACT_ATOMS: atom_id res chain seq x y z
N MET A 1 -9.82 -0.05 -36.67
CA MET A 1 -10.63 -0.61 -35.56
C MET A 1 -9.83 -1.53 -34.65
N LYS A 2 -9.15 -2.59 -35.15
CA LYS A 2 -8.35 -3.52 -34.31
C LYS A 2 -7.26 -2.83 -33.46
N LYS A 3 -6.52 -1.87 -34.03
CA LYS A 3 -5.47 -1.11 -33.32
C LYS A 3 -6.03 -0.25 -32.17
N LEU A 4 -7.22 0.33 -32.34
CA LEU A 4 -7.88 1.14 -31.32
C LEU A 4 -8.31 0.26 -30.12
N MET A 5 -8.82 -0.94 -30.40
CA MET A 5 -9.20 -1.91 -29.37
C MET A 5 -8.00 -2.37 -28.55
N SER A 6 -6.85 -2.62 -29.18
CA SER A 6 -5.60 -2.96 -28.47
C SER A 6 -5.13 -1.82 -27.55
N ILE A 7 -5.25 -0.56 -27.98
CA ILE A 7 -4.87 0.60 -27.16
C ILE A 7 -5.78 0.70 -25.92
N ILE A 8 -7.09 0.56 -26.09
CA ILE A 8 -8.05 0.61 -24.97
C ILE A 8 -7.78 -0.49 -23.94
N ILE A 9 -7.51 -1.72 -24.41
CA ILE A 9 -7.18 -2.85 -23.54
C ILE A 9 -5.88 -2.57 -22.77
N CYS A 10 -4.84 -2.05 -23.43
CA CYS A 10 -3.60 -1.67 -22.75
C CYS A 10 -3.81 -0.57 -21.70
N CYS A 11 -4.66 0.42 -21.96
CA CYS A 11 -4.95 1.48 -20.98
C CYS A 11 -5.61 0.93 -19.70
N ILE A 12 -6.47 -0.09 -19.80
CA ILE A 12 -7.13 -0.72 -18.65
C ILE A 12 -6.12 -1.52 -17.80
N PHE A 13 -5.13 -2.15 -18.43
CA PHE A 13 -4.06 -2.87 -17.72
C PHE A 13 -2.99 -1.93 -17.14
N LEU A 14 -2.86 -0.71 -17.66
CA LEU A 14 -1.91 0.30 -17.18
C LEU A 14 -2.46 1.13 -16.00
N SER A 15 -3.78 1.23 -15.83
CA SER A 15 -4.37 1.69 -14.58
C SER A 15 -4.20 0.59 -13.54
N GLY A 16 -3.06 0.57 -12.85
CA GLY A 16 -2.88 -0.30 -11.68
C GLY A 16 -4.02 -0.03 -10.71
N CYS A 17 -4.79 -1.06 -10.36
CA CYS A 17 -5.80 -0.94 -9.32
C CYS A 17 -5.08 -0.67 -7.99
N ALA A 18 -5.53 0.36 -7.26
CA ALA A 18 -5.39 0.33 -5.80
C ALA A 18 -5.89 -1.04 -5.33
N GLY A 19 -5.16 -1.69 -4.43
CA GLY A 19 -5.46 -3.05 -4.01
C GLY A 19 -6.91 -3.12 -3.52
N LEU A 20 -7.64 -4.17 -3.90
CA LEU A 20 -9.05 -4.38 -3.50
C LEU A 20 -9.28 -4.38 -1.97
N GLY A 21 -8.23 -4.34 -1.16
CA GLY A 21 -8.31 -4.23 0.30
C GLY A 21 -7.60 -3.00 0.87
N ASP A 22 -7.20 -2.05 0.04
CA ASP A 22 -6.57 -0.82 0.53
C ASP A 22 -7.63 0.03 1.21
N TYR A 23 -7.29 0.57 2.39
CA TYR A 23 -8.20 1.39 3.16
C TYR A 23 -7.44 2.43 3.96
N ASP A 24 -8.12 3.53 4.28
CA ASP A 24 -7.71 4.46 5.31
C ASP A 24 -8.82 4.63 6.35
N ILE A 25 -8.40 4.77 7.62
CA ILE A 25 -9.29 5.04 8.75
C ILE A 25 -8.77 6.28 9.46
N ASP A 26 -9.57 7.33 9.53
CA ASP A 26 -9.20 8.57 10.19
C ASP A 26 -9.07 8.40 11.71
N LEU A 27 -8.03 9.03 12.27
CA LEU A 27 -7.73 9.12 13.69
C LEU A 27 -7.74 10.59 14.14
N PRO A 28 -7.97 10.86 15.46
CA PRO A 28 -7.83 12.20 16.01
C PRO A 28 -6.44 12.80 15.73
N GLY A 29 -6.38 14.14 15.57
CA GLY A 29 -5.12 14.84 15.33
C GLY A 29 -4.63 14.80 13.88
N ASN A 30 -5.51 14.54 12.92
CA ASN A 30 -5.19 14.50 11.48
C ASN A 30 -4.22 13.36 11.09
N TYR A 31 -4.40 12.20 11.71
CA TYR A 31 -3.69 10.97 11.37
C TYR A 31 -4.65 9.97 10.72
N SER A 32 -4.10 8.97 10.03
CA SER A 32 -4.88 7.83 9.55
C SER A 32 -4.13 6.53 9.76
N VAL A 33 -4.87 5.44 10.00
CA VAL A 33 -4.39 4.08 9.77
C VAL A 33 -4.54 3.79 8.29
N ILE A 34 -3.48 3.35 7.62
CA ILE A 34 -3.45 3.14 6.18
C ILE A 34 -3.04 1.70 5.92
N ARG A 35 -3.79 1.00 5.06
CA ARG A 35 -3.39 -0.30 4.52
C ARG A 35 -3.20 -0.17 3.03
N THR A 36 -1.99 -0.48 2.56
CA THR A 36 -1.57 -0.44 1.14
C THR A 36 -1.33 -1.85 0.58
N SER A 37 -1.23 -2.86 1.44
CA SER A 37 -1.08 -4.25 1.04
C SER A 37 -1.54 -5.23 2.14
N ALA A 38 -1.53 -6.53 1.83
CA ALA A 38 -1.82 -7.57 2.82
C ALA A 38 -0.87 -7.59 4.03
N ASN A 39 0.33 -7.04 3.88
CA ASN A 39 1.39 -7.11 4.88
C ASN A 39 1.78 -5.72 5.42
N GLU A 40 1.15 -4.66 4.93
CA GLU A 40 1.53 -3.29 5.26
C GLU A 40 0.32 -2.53 5.80
N VAL A 41 0.38 -2.22 7.09
CA VAL A 41 -0.54 -1.34 7.80
C VAL A 41 0.30 -0.35 8.58
N THR A 42 0.18 0.94 8.28
CA THR A 42 0.96 2.01 8.90
C THR A 42 0.05 3.07 9.51
N ILE A 43 0.63 4.00 10.26
CA ILE A 43 -0.04 5.20 10.75
C ILE A 43 0.76 6.38 10.24
N ALA A 44 0.14 7.31 9.53
CA ALA A 44 0.79 8.52 9.05
C ALA A 44 -0.13 9.72 9.15
N GLN A 45 0.46 10.92 9.11
CA GLN A 45 -0.31 12.17 9.12
C GLN A 45 -0.99 12.35 7.76
N LYS A 46 -2.30 12.63 7.75
CA LYS A 46 -3.05 12.89 6.52
C LYS A 46 -2.74 14.31 6.06
N THR A 47 -2.03 14.47 4.94
CA THR A 47 -1.64 15.80 4.45
C THR A 47 -2.75 16.37 3.57
N GLU A 48 -3.33 15.54 2.71
CA GLU A 48 -4.41 15.87 1.79
C GLU A 48 -5.29 14.63 1.56
N GLU A 49 -6.41 14.78 0.84
CA GLU A 49 -7.27 13.64 0.51
C GLU A 49 -6.51 12.63 -0.37
N GLY A 50 -6.32 11.41 0.14
CA GLY A 50 -5.54 10.36 -0.53
C GLY A 50 -4.02 10.52 -0.43
N TRP A 51 -3.52 11.45 0.39
CA TRP A 51 -2.08 11.66 0.59
C TRP A 51 -1.71 11.67 2.07
N TRP A 52 -0.62 10.98 2.40
CA TRP A 52 -0.09 10.89 3.75
C TRP A 52 1.38 11.25 3.79
N GLY A 53 1.82 11.80 4.92
CA GLY A 53 3.22 12.07 5.20
C GLY A 53 4.00 10.80 5.53
N GLU A 54 5.15 10.95 6.20
CA GLU A 54 5.95 9.81 6.63
C GLU A 54 5.23 8.94 7.67
N ASP A 55 5.56 7.65 7.68
CA ASP A 55 5.06 6.70 8.67
C ASP A 55 5.47 7.13 10.08
N LEU A 56 4.49 7.39 10.94
CA LEU A 56 4.68 7.76 12.35
C LEU A 56 5.28 6.60 13.15
N ILE A 57 4.87 5.38 12.84
CA ILE A 57 5.40 4.14 13.41
C ILE A 57 5.99 3.35 12.26
N PRO A 58 7.32 3.22 12.13
CA PRO A 58 7.91 2.38 11.11
C PRO A 58 7.43 0.94 11.31
N SER A 59 7.25 0.22 10.21
CA SER A 59 6.87 -1.19 10.23
C SER A 59 7.77 -1.96 11.21
N LYS A 60 7.15 -2.63 12.19
CA LYS A 60 7.83 -3.34 13.29
C LYS A 60 8.39 -4.69 12.83
N VAL A 61 9.05 -4.69 11.67
CA VAL A 61 9.93 -5.75 11.21
C VAL A 61 11.15 -5.07 10.59
N VAL A 62 12.19 -4.86 11.38
CA VAL A 62 13.44 -4.22 10.93
C VAL A 62 14.35 -5.20 10.18
N GLU A 63 14.10 -6.50 10.31
CA GLU A 63 14.90 -7.54 9.66
C GLU A 63 14.06 -8.79 9.41
N VAL A 64 14.15 -9.35 8.21
CA VAL A 64 13.61 -10.66 7.85
C VAL A 64 14.75 -11.52 7.31
N GLY A 65 14.92 -12.71 7.86
CA GLY A 65 15.88 -13.70 7.38
C GLY A 65 15.24 -15.09 7.32
N TRP A 66 15.66 -15.91 6.34
CA TRP A 66 15.19 -17.30 6.24
C TRP A 66 16.26 -18.24 5.72
N ASN A 67 16.13 -19.53 6.03
CA ASN A 67 16.88 -20.62 5.42
C ASN A 67 15.99 -21.88 5.30
N ASN A 68 16.56 -23.02 4.90
CA ASN A 68 15.81 -24.29 4.73
C ASN A 68 15.20 -24.86 6.03
N ARG A 69 15.41 -24.22 7.19
CA ARG A 69 14.96 -24.70 8.50
C ARG A 69 14.10 -23.70 9.25
N PHE A 70 14.35 -22.39 9.13
CA PHE A 70 13.66 -21.39 9.95
C PHE A 70 13.41 -20.07 9.21
N ILE A 71 12.42 -19.33 9.71
CA ILE A 71 12.13 -17.94 9.39
C ILE A 71 12.37 -17.13 10.67
N TYR A 72 13.04 -15.99 10.54
CA TYR A 72 13.35 -15.04 11.62
C TYR A 72 12.83 -13.65 11.25
N CYS A 73 12.20 -12.98 12.22
CA CYS A 73 11.76 -11.59 12.13
C CYS A 73 12.18 -10.82 13.40
N LYS A 74 12.68 -9.59 13.23
CA LYS A 74 13.14 -8.68 14.30
C LYS A 74 12.32 -7.40 14.33
#